data_AF-A0A940V087-F1
#
_entry.id   AF-A0A940V087-F1
#
_cell.length_a   1.000
_cell.length_b   1.000
_cell.length_c   1.000
_cell.angle_alpha   90.00
_cell.angle_beta   90.00
_cell.angle_gamma   90.00
#
_symmetry.space_group_name_H-M   'P 1'
#
loop_
_entity.id
_entity.type
_entity.pdbx_description
1 polymer ?
#
loop_
_entity_poly.entity_id
_entity_poly.type
_entity_poly.pdbx_seq_one_letter_code
_entity_poly.pdbx_strand_id
1 'polypeptide(L)'
;MKKAKKIRLIIIATIVLGLLGYGAYLCQNYFFYNEYRDYLTGYSTETGKEFTGASDSDPKVEGMVLVAENDILKLYTNTTTTEVAIYDKRSGEITYSNPVKRADDPLANGRNLVDLNSQFMLTYYDTSMTQITMYNYDYSVEREQFRVESIENGIRYIYLLGNMDSPTGLVPPFITQARLEERILSKLTKKEA
;
A
#
# COMPACT_ATOMS: atom_id res chain seq x y z
N MET A 1 -67.53 -13.44 -4.89
CA MET A 1 -66.57 -12.42 -4.38
C MET A 1 -65.49 -12.95 -3.43
N LYS A 2 -65.80 -13.76 -2.39
CA LYS A 2 -64.80 -14.22 -1.39
C LYS A 2 -63.64 -15.08 -1.95
N LYS A 3 -63.90 -15.96 -2.94
CA LYS A 3 -62.90 -16.88 -3.52
C LYS A 3 -61.82 -16.13 -4.32
N ALA A 4 -62.23 -15.18 -5.17
CA ALA A 4 -61.31 -14.33 -5.95
C ALA A 4 -60.43 -13.44 -5.06
N LYS A 5 -60.97 -12.94 -3.94
CA LYS A 5 -60.20 -12.16 -2.95
C LYS A 5 -59.12 -13.01 -2.26
N LYS A 6 -59.43 -14.28 -1.92
CA LYS A 6 -58.44 -15.23 -1.39
C LYS A 6 -57.34 -15.57 -2.40
N ILE A 7 -57.70 -15.80 -3.67
CA ILE A 7 -56.71 -16.09 -4.73
C ILE A 7 -55.76 -14.90 -4.95
N ARG A 8 -56.29 -13.66 -5.00
CA ARG A 8 -55.45 -12.46 -5.08
C ARG A 8 -54.51 -12.31 -3.88
N LEU A 9 -55.00 -12.60 -2.67
CA LEU A 9 -54.17 -12.55 -1.46
C LEU A 9 -53.00 -13.55 -1.52
N ILE A 10 -53.25 -14.77 -2.02
CA ILE A 10 -52.21 -15.80 -2.19
C ILE A 10 -51.17 -15.34 -3.22
N ILE A 11 -51.59 -14.81 -4.36
CA ILE A 11 -50.67 -14.30 -5.40
C ILE A 11 -49.79 -13.18 -4.84
N ILE A 12 -50.37 -12.22 -4.10
CA ILE A 12 -49.61 -11.13 -3.48
C ILE A 12 -48.62 -11.67 -2.45
N ALA A 13 -49.04 -12.62 -1.60
CA ALA A 13 -48.16 -13.24 -0.62
C ALA A 13 -46.97 -13.95 -1.27
N THR A 14 -47.19 -14.66 -2.39
CA THR A 14 -46.12 -15.31 -3.15
C THR A 14 -45.14 -14.30 -3.74
N ILE A 15 -45.62 -13.19 -4.31
CA ILE A 15 -44.75 -12.13 -4.85
C ILE A 15 -43.91 -11.49 -3.73
N VAL A 16 -44.53 -11.18 -2.59
CA VAL A 16 -43.83 -10.60 -1.43
C VAL A 16 -42.76 -11.56 -0.91
N LEU A 17 -43.06 -12.86 -0.81
CA LEU A 17 -42.07 -13.87 -0.43
C LEU A 17 -40.91 -13.95 -1.44
N GLY A 18 -41.20 -13.87 -2.74
CA GLY A 18 -40.16 -13.81 -3.77
C GLY A 18 -39.27 -12.56 -3.64
N LEU A 19 -39.86 -11.39 -3.39
CA LEU A 19 -39.11 -10.15 -3.19
C LEU A 19 -38.29 -10.16 -1.90
N LEU A 20 -38.82 -10.72 -0.81
CA LEU A 20 -38.09 -10.90 0.44
C LEU A 20 -36.93 -11.89 0.27
N GLY A 21 -37.14 -12.99 -0.46
CA GLY A 21 -36.08 -13.95 -0.78
C GLY A 21 -34.98 -13.33 -1.64
N TYR A 22 -35.35 -12.55 -2.66
CA TYR A 22 -34.39 -11.82 -3.49
C TYR A 22 -33.65 -10.73 -2.70
N GLY A 23 -34.34 -10.00 -1.82
CA GLY A 23 -33.74 -9.03 -0.91
C GLY A 23 -32.75 -9.67 0.06
N ALA A 24 -33.10 -10.82 0.65
CA ALA A 24 -32.19 -11.59 1.50
C ALA A 24 -30.96 -12.09 0.72
N TYR A 25 -31.15 -12.57 -0.51
CA TYR A 25 -30.06 -12.95 -1.40
C TYR A 25 -29.11 -11.78 -1.68
N LEU A 26 -29.66 -10.60 -2.03
CA LEU A 26 -28.85 -9.40 -2.25
C LEU A 26 -28.09 -8.98 -0.99
N CYS A 27 -28.75 -9.00 0.17
CA CYS A 27 -28.10 -8.69 1.44
C CYS A 27 -26.95 -9.65 1.72
N GLN A 28 -27.16 -10.96 1.57
CA GLN A 28 -26.12 -11.96 1.83
C GLN A 28 -24.94 -11.84 0.86
N ASN A 29 -25.22 -11.65 -0.43
CA ASN A 29 -24.20 -11.70 -1.48
C ASN A 29 -23.45 -10.39 -1.70
N TYR A 30 -24.03 -9.24 -1.30
CA TYR A 30 -23.42 -7.92 -1.54
C TYR A 30 -23.18 -7.11 -0.26
N PHE A 31 -24.09 -7.14 0.73
CA PHE A 31 -23.93 -6.38 1.97
C PHE A 31 -23.17 -7.13 3.05
N PHE A 32 -23.32 -8.47 3.12
CA PHE A 32 -22.63 -9.34 4.06
C PHE A 32 -21.48 -10.13 3.42
N TYR A 33 -21.02 -9.73 2.24
CA TYR A 33 -19.88 -10.34 1.57
C TYR A 33 -18.61 -10.15 2.40
N ASN A 34 -18.23 -11.21 3.12
CA ASN A 34 -17.14 -11.23 4.08
C ASN A 34 -16.03 -12.21 3.70
N GLU A 35 -16.07 -12.82 2.50
CA GLU A 35 -15.00 -13.74 2.04
C GLU A 35 -13.63 -13.07 2.04
N TYR A 36 -13.55 -11.73 1.87
CA TYR A 36 -12.30 -10.99 2.02
C TYR A 36 -11.60 -11.27 3.37
N ARG A 37 -12.37 -11.57 4.42
CA ARG A 37 -11.86 -11.88 5.77
C ARG A 37 -11.08 -13.19 5.81
N ASP A 38 -11.38 -14.14 4.92
CA ASP A 38 -10.65 -15.40 4.83
C ASP A 38 -9.24 -15.18 4.26
N TYR A 39 -9.05 -14.08 3.53
CA TYR A 39 -7.74 -13.62 3.02
C TYR A 39 -7.03 -12.66 3.98
N LEU A 40 -7.65 -12.27 5.10
CA LEU A 40 -7.00 -11.50 6.15
C LEU A 40 -6.15 -12.44 7.02
N THR A 41 -5.06 -12.95 6.47
CA THR A 41 -4.07 -13.69 7.25
C THR A 41 -3.25 -12.73 8.10
N GLY A 42 -3.04 -13.07 9.37
CA GLY A 42 -2.02 -12.38 10.17
C GLY A 42 -0.65 -12.64 9.57
N TYR A 43 0.01 -11.60 9.06
CA TYR A 43 1.37 -11.73 8.54
C TYR A 43 2.36 -11.73 9.71
N SER A 44 3.08 -12.84 9.90
CA SER A 44 4.27 -12.85 10.74
C SER A 44 5.45 -12.35 9.90
N THR A 45 5.92 -11.14 10.19
CA THR A 45 7.16 -10.64 9.62
C THR A 45 8.33 -11.10 10.49
N GLU A 46 9.44 -11.49 9.86
CA GLU A 46 10.71 -11.68 10.58
C GLU A 46 11.14 -10.37 11.25
N THR A 47 11.90 -10.46 12.35
CA THR A 47 12.37 -9.29 13.08
C THR A 47 13.36 -8.49 12.25
N GLY A 48 12.96 -7.28 11.86
CA GLY A 48 13.84 -6.32 11.20
C GLY A 48 14.79 -5.63 12.19
N LYS A 49 15.97 -5.26 11.72
CA LYS A 49 16.94 -4.41 12.43
C LYS A 49 17.19 -3.13 11.65
N GLU A 50 17.78 -2.13 12.30
CA GLU A 50 18.28 -0.94 11.58
C GLU A 50 19.19 -1.37 10.42
N PHE A 51 18.95 -0.80 9.25
CA PHE A 51 19.67 -1.19 8.05
C PHE A 51 21.15 -0.87 8.18
N THR A 52 22.00 -1.86 7.90
CA THR A 52 23.44 -1.69 7.76
C THR A 52 23.87 -2.45 6.51
N GLY A 53 24.53 -1.75 5.59
CA GLY A 53 25.07 -2.38 4.39
C GLY A 53 26.11 -3.45 4.72
N ALA A 54 26.11 -4.54 3.96
CA ALA A 54 27.16 -5.54 4.03
C ALA A 54 28.48 -4.97 3.49
N SER A 55 29.60 -5.48 4.00
CA SER A 55 30.93 -5.12 3.49
C SER A 55 31.07 -5.60 2.05
N ASP A 56 31.43 -4.71 1.14
CA ASP A 56 31.66 -5.04 -0.27
C ASP A 56 33.05 -4.61 -0.72
N SER A 57 33.92 -5.59 -0.97
CA SER A 57 35.27 -5.35 -1.47
C SER A 57 35.33 -5.05 -2.96
N ASP A 58 34.27 -5.36 -3.71
CA ASP A 58 34.19 -5.20 -5.16
C ASP A 58 32.75 -4.81 -5.58
N PRO A 59 32.38 -3.53 -5.35
CA PRO A 59 31.06 -3.02 -5.71
C PRO A 59 30.80 -3.09 -7.20
N LYS A 60 29.67 -3.69 -7.59
CA LYS A 60 29.27 -3.85 -9.01
C LYS A 60 28.20 -2.88 -9.47
N VAL A 61 27.50 -2.23 -8.54
CA VAL A 61 26.40 -1.33 -8.84
C VAL A 61 26.70 0.04 -8.25
N GLU A 62 26.96 1.01 -9.12
CA GLU A 62 27.26 2.38 -8.71
C GLU A 62 26.07 3.02 -7.99
N GLY A 63 26.34 3.75 -6.91
CA GLY A 63 25.30 4.43 -6.12
C GLY A 63 24.41 3.50 -5.30
N MET A 64 24.69 2.19 -5.26
CA MET A 64 23.97 1.23 -4.42
C MET A 64 24.87 0.57 -3.38
N VAL A 65 24.26 0.13 -2.29
CA VAL A 65 24.90 -0.53 -1.15
C VAL A 65 24.59 -2.02 -1.20
N LEU A 66 25.59 -2.85 -0.91
CA LEU A 66 25.40 -4.30 -0.81
C LEU A 66 24.50 -4.63 0.39
N VAL A 67 23.46 -5.43 0.15
CA VAL A 67 22.52 -5.92 1.16
C VAL A 67 22.92 -7.30 1.63
N ALA A 68 23.10 -8.22 0.68
CA ALA A 68 23.39 -9.62 0.93
C ALA A 68 24.14 -10.23 -0.25
N GLU A 69 24.90 -11.27 0.02
CA GLU A 69 25.69 -11.98 -0.98
C GLU A 69 25.67 -13.48 -0.67
N ASN A 70 25.50 -14.30 -1.70
CA ASN A 70 25.70 -15.75 -1.64
C ASN A 70 26.74 -16.16 -2.70
N ASP A 71 26.97 -17.45 -2.93
CA ASP A 71 28.02 -17.92 -3.86
C ASP A 71 27.88 -17.39 -5.29
N ILE A 72 26.67 -17.07 -5.75
CA ILE A 72 26.38 -16.77 -7.16
C ILE A 72 25.73 -15.39 -7.38
N LEU A 73 25.19 -14.74 -6.36
CA LEU A 73 24.45 -13.48 -6.46
C LEU A 73 24.92 -12.46 -5.43
N LYS A 74 24.85 -11.18 -5.79
CA LYS A 74 24.89 -10.04 -4.86
C LYS A 74 23.59 -9.24 -5.00
N LEU A 75 22.93 -8.96 -3.88
CA LEU A 75 21.76 -8.08 -3.79
C LEU A 75 22.22 -6.68 -3.35
N TYR A 76 21.86 -5.67 -4.13
CA TYR A 76 22.17 -4.28 -3.88
C TYR A 76 20.88 -3.46 -3.70
N THR A 77 21.01 -2.31 -3.04
CA THR A 77 19.90 -1.38 -2.87
C THR A 77 20.34 0.08 -2.92
N ASN A 78 19.46 0.94 -3.41
CA ASN A 78 19.58 2.38 -3.26
C ASN A 78 18.76 2.83 -2.04
N THR A 79 19.44 3.28 -0.98
CA THR A 79 18.79 3.71 0.27
C THR A 79 17.98 5.00 0.15
N THR A 80 18.11 5.72 -0.97
CA THR A 80 17.37 6.96 -1.26
C THR A 80 16.17 6.71 -2.16
N THR A 81 16.30 5.84 -3.18
CA THR A 81 15.23 5.62 -4.16
C THR A 81 14.47 4.31 -3.98
N THR A 82 14.87 3.49 -3.01
CA THR A 82 14.30 2.15 -2.70
C THR A 82 14.42 1.12 -3.82
N GLU A 83 15.21 1.43 -4.84
CA GLU A 83 15.54 0.51 -5.91
C GLU A 83 16.42 -0.63 -5.41
N VAL A 84 16.31 -1.78 -6.07
CA VAL A 84 17.18 -2.92 -5.84
C VAL A 84 17.80 -3.39 -7.15
N ALA A 85 18.98 -3.98 -7.04
CA ALA A 85 19.65 -4.61 -8.17
C ALA A 85 20.25 -5.95 -7.74
N ILE A 86 20.23 -6.93 -8.64
CA ILE A 86 20.87 -8.23 -8.45
C ILE A 86 21.99 -8.34 -9.45
N TYR A 87 23.21 -8.57 -8.97
CA TYR A 87 24.35 -8.93 -9.79
C TYR A 87 24.55 -10.44 -9.78
N ASP A 88 24.55 -11.06 -10.96
CA ASP A 88 24.87 -12.47 -11.13
C ASP A 88 26.37 -12.64 -11.37
N LYS A 89 27.06 -13.29 -10.44
CA LYS A 89 28.52 -13.51 -10.50
C LYS A 89 28.92 -14.50 -11.59
N ARG A 90 27.99 -15.32 -12.08
CA ARG A 90 28.25 -16.36 -13.09
C ARG A 90 28.34 -15.74 -14.48
N SER A 91 27.45 -14.80 -14.79
CA SER A 91 27.38 -14.12 -16.09
C SER A 91 28.02 -12.73 -16.08
N GLY A 92 28.12 -12.09 -14.92
CA GLY A 92 28.49 -10.68 -14.79
C GLY A 92 27.35 -9.72 -15.10
N GLU A 93 26.12 -10.21 -15.29
CA GLU A 93 24.96 -9.37 -15.59
C GLU A 93 24.33 -8.75 -14.34
N ILE A 94 23.68 -7.60 -14.53
CA ILE A 94 22.95 -6.89 -13.47
C ILE A 94 21.49 -6.74 -13.90
N THR A 95 20.58 -7.17 -13.05
CA THR A 95 19.14 -6.93 -13.20
C THR A 95 18.69 -5.89 -12.18
N TYR A 96 18.03 -4.83 -12.65
CA TYR A 96 17.51 -3.74 -11.83
C TYR A 96 16.01 -3.86 -11.65
N SER A 97 15.48 -3.42 -10.49
CA SER A 97 14.03 -3.31 -10.27
C SER A 97 13.38 -2.26 -11.18
N ASN A 98 14.16 -1.24 -11.56
CA ASN A 98 13.71 -0.10 -12.35
C ASN A 98 14.64 0.11 -13.55
N PRO A 99 14.13 0.61 -14.69
CA PRO A 99 14.97 0.89 -15.85
C PRO A 99 16.11 1.85 -15.52
N VAL A 100 17.32 1.51 -15.97
CA VAL A 100 18.48 2.41 -15.83
C VAL A 100 18.32 3.61 -16.76
N LYS A 101 18.88 4.78 -16.36
CA LYS A 101 18.85 6.03 -17.14
C LYS A 101 17.45 6.52 -17.53
N ARG A 102 16.42 6.18 -16.77
CA ARG A 102 15.03 6.62 -17.03
C ARG A 102 14.86 8.15 -16.97
N ALA A 103 15.72 8.84 -16.23
CA ALA A 103 15.75 10.31 -16.18
C ALA A 103 16.17 10.94 -17.53
N ASP A 104 16.89 10.19 -18.36
CA ASP A 104 17.36 10.63 -19.68
C ASP A 104 16.44 10.13 -20.82
N ASP A 105 15.31 9.49 -20.50
CA ASP A 105 14.37 9.00 -21.50
C ASP A 105 13.69 10.18 -22.23
N PRO A 106 13.88 10.34 -23.55
CA PRO A 106 13.32 11.47 -24.28
C PRO A 106 11.80 11.37 -24.53
N LEU A 107 11.20 10.20 -24.32
CA LEU A 107 9.78 9.93 -24.53
C LEU A 107 8.99 10.01 -23.22
N ALA A 108 9.57 9.54 -22.13
CA ALA A 108 8.91 9.52 -20.83
C ALA A 108 8.76 10.95 -20.26
N ASN A 109 7.54 11.32 -19.88
CA ASN A 109 7.27 12.59 -19.21
C ASN A 109 6.12 12.43 -18.20
N GLY A 110 6.04 13.37 -17.25
CA GLY A 110 4.99 13.43 -16.25
C GLY A 110 4.75 12.09 -15.56
N ARG A 111 3.56 11.52 -15.75
CA ARG A 111 3.15 10.27 -15.09
C ARG A 111 3.97 9.05 -15.50
N ASN A 112 4.41 8.98 -16.75
CA ASN A 112 5.23 7.85 -17.21
C ASN A 112 6.59 7.85 -16.51
N LEU A 113 7.17 9.02 -16.24
CA LEU A 113 8.42 9.10 -15.49
C LEU A 113 8.23 8.66 -14.04
N VAL A 114 7.11 9.03 -13.41
CA VAL A 114 6.76 8.55 -12.06
C VAL A 114 6.62 7.03 -12.04
N ASP A 115 5.98 6.45 -13.05
CA ASP A 115 5.85 5.00 -13.19
C ASP A 115 7.22 4.31 -13.31
N LEU A 116 8.09 4.81 -14.19
CA LEU A 116 9.44 4.26 -14.36
C LEU A 116 10.28 4.34 -13.07
N ASN A 117 10.04 5.33 -12.21
CA ASN A 117 10.72 5.47 -10.92
C ASN A 117 10.09 4.66 -9.78
N SER A 118 8.91 4.05 -10.00
CA SER A 118 8.17 3.33 -8.97
C SER A 118 8.56 1.87 -8.90
N GLN A 119 8.61 1.32 -7.69
CA GLN A 119 8.79 -0.11 -7.43
C GLN A 119 7.44 -0.83 -7.45
N PHE A 120 6.36 -0.12 -7.09
CA PHE A 120 5.00 -0.64 -7.17
C PHE A 120 3.97 0.47 -7.35
N MET A 121 2.80 0.06 -7.81
CA MET A 121 1.60 0.89 -7.98
C MET A 121 0.41 0.20 -7.32
N LEU A 122 -0.41 0.97 -6.60
CA LEU A 122 -1.64 0.53 -5.96
C LEU A 122 -2.84 1.25 -6.60
N THR A 123 -3.72 0.50 -7.23
CA THR A 123 -5.01 1.01 -7.74
C THR A 123 -6.16 0.51 -6.87
N TYR A 124 -7.01 1.41 -6.40
CA TYR A 124 -8.18 1.09 -5.58
C TYR A 124 -9.36 2.01 -5.90
N TYR A 125 -10.56 1.64 -5.44
CA TYR A 125 -11.73 2.52 -5.47
C TYR A 125 -11.99 3.08 -4.07
N ASP A 126 -12.21 4.38 -3.97
CA ASP A 126 -12.61 5.01 -2.71
C ASP A 126 -14.10 4.77 -2.39
N THR A 127 -14.57 5.31 -1.27
CA THR A 127 -15.99 5.20 -0.84
C THR A 127 -16.98 5.85 -1.81
N SER A 128 -16.50 6.74 -2.69
CA SER A 128 -17.28 7.41 -3.72
C SER A 128 -17.20 6.68 -5.08
N MET A 129 -16.63 5.47 -5.10
CA MET A 129 -16.38 4.68 -6.32
C MET A 129 -15.44 5.38 -7.31
N THR A 130 -14.60 6.29 -6.84
CA THR A 130 -13.56 6.92 -7.67
C THR A 130 -12.33 6.03 -7.71
N GLN A 131 -11.87 5.70 -8.92
CA GLN A 131 -10.62 4.96 -9.09
C GLN A 131 -9.43 5.87 -8.81
N ILE A 132 -8.58 5.46 -7.86
CA ILE A 132 -7.37 6.17 -7.47
C ILE A 132 -6.18 5.24 -7.70
N THR A 133 -5.10 5.80 -8.23
CA THR A 133 -3.85 5.07 -8.42
C THR A 133 -2.70 5.81 -7.74
N MET A 134 -2.10 5.15 -6.75
CA MET A 134 -0.92 5.61 -6.02
C MET A 134 0.32 4.88 -6.50
N TYR A 135 1.37 5.63 -6.78
CA TYR A 135 2.67 5.10 -7.17
C TYR A 135 3.60 5.34 -5.98
N ASN A 136 4.42 4.36 -5.61
CA ASN A 136 5.20 4.53 -4.38
C ASN A 136 6.25 5.65 -4.51
N TYR A 137 6.66 6.00 -5.73
CA TYR A 137 7.63 7.07 -5.96
C TYR A 137 7.14 8.44 -5.47
N ASP A 138 6.04 8.96 -6.00
CA ASP A 138 5.50 10.29 -5.66
C ASP A 138 4.73 10.32 -4.32
N TYR A 139 4.15 9.18 -3.91
CA TYR A 139 3.42 9.08 -2.64
C TYR A 139 4.29 8.69 -1.44
N SER A 140 5.55 8.30 -1.63
CA SER A 140 6.43 7.91 -0.52
C SER A 140 7.90 8.26 -0.74
N VAL A 141 8.53 7.82 -1.83
CA VAL A 141 9.98 7.98 -2.04
C VAL A 141 10.39 9.44 -2.15
N GLU A 142 9.74 10.25 -3.01
CA GLU A 142 10.02 11.69 -3.16
C GLU A 142 9.76 12.49 -1.88
N ARG A 143 8.98 11.93 -0.96
CA ARG A 143 8.62 12.54 0.33
C ARG A 143 9.47 12.02 1.48
N GLU A 144 10.44 11.14 1.20
CA GLU A 144 11.26 10.45 2.21
C GLU A 144 10.40 9.71 3.26
N GLN A 145 9.21 9.27 2.86
CA GLN A 145 8.23 8.62 3.73
C GLN A 145 8.37 7.10 3.69
N PHE A 146 9.59 6.59 3.91
CA PHE A 146 9.85 5.16 3.99
C PHE A 146 10.91 4.86 5.05
N ARG A 147 10.94 3.61 5.50
CA ARG A 147 11.97 3.07 6.40
C ARG A 147 12.57 1.83 5.77
N VAL A 148 13.83 1.60 6.10
CA VAL A 148 14.60 0.46 5.64
C VAL A 148 15.06 -0.37 6.83
N GLU A 149 14.86 -1.67 6.75
CA GLU A 149 15.28 -2.64 7.77
C GLU A 149 16.15 -3.73 7.14
N SER A 150 17.21 -4.15 7.84
CA SER A 150 17.92 -5.38 7.53
C SER A 150 17.11 -6.58 8.03
N ILE A 151 17.00 -7.60 7.18
CA ILE A 151 16.40 -8.90 7.49
C ILE A 151 17.40 -10.01 7.13
N GLU A 152 17.09 -11.27 7.45
CA GLU A 152 18.01 -12.36 7.14
C GLU A 152 18.23 -12.47 5.62
N ASN A 153 19.50 -12.32 5.19
CA ASN A 153 19.90 -12.35 3.77
C ASN A 153 19.09 -11.41 2.86
N GLY A 154 18.60 -10.27 3.38
CA GLY A 154 17.75 -9.39 2.61
C GLY A 154 17.52 -8.01 3.23
N ILE A 155 16.57 -7.30 2.63
CA ILE A 155 16.16 -5.94 2.99
C ILE A 155 14.64 -5.85 3.00
N ARG A 156 14.10 -5.06 3.93
CA ARG A 156 12.68 -4.71 3.98
C ARG A 156 12.53 -3.20 3.86
N TYR A 157 11.68 -2.79 2.92
CA TYR A 157 11.18 -1.42 2.86
C TYR A 157 9.77 -1.35 3.45
N ILE A 158 9.55 -0.35 4.28
CA ILE A 158 8.25 -0.02 4.88
C ILE A 158 7.87 1.37 4.39
N TYR A 159 6.87 1.45 3.51
CA TYR A 159 6.43 2.69 2.88
C TYR A 159 5.22 3.28 3.61
N LEU A 160 5.23 4.59 3.80
CA LEU A 160 4.05 5.38 4.12
C LEU A 160 3.60 6.10 2.84
N LEU A 161 2.50 5.63 2.26
CA LEU A 161 1.89 6.23 1.07
C LEU A 161 0.92 7.34 1.47
N GLY A 162 1.13 8.56 0.98
CA GLY A 162 0.22 9.68 1.22
C GLY A 162 0.93 11.02 1.29
N ASN A 163 0.14 12.09 1.44
CA ASN A 163 0.68 13.43 1.68
C ASN A 163 0.49 13.79 3.17
N MET A 164 1.60 13.86 3.91
CA MET A 164 1.61 14.26 5.32
C MET A 164 1.75 15.78 5.51
N ASP A 165 2.08 16.53 4.45
CA ASP A 165 2.32 17.98 4.46
C ASP A 165 1.04 18.83 4.49
N SER A 166 -0.08 18.27 4.97
CA SER A 166 -1.34 18.99 5.07
C SER A 166 -1.15 20.26 5.93
N PRO A 167 -1.38 21.48 5.39
CA PRO A 167 -1.23 22.73 6.15
C PRO A 167 -2.15 22.81 7.37
N THR A 168 -3.28 22.10 7.33
CA THR A 168 -4.26 22.01 8.42
C THR A 168 -3.92 20.90 9.42
N GLY A 169 -2.86 20.12 9.18
CA GLY A 169 -2.65 18.83 9.80
C GLY A 169 -3.72 17.82 9.38
N LEU A 170 -3.39 16.53 9.50
CA LEU A 170 -4.39 15.46 9.50
C LEU A 170 -5.15 15.54 10.83
N VAL A 171 -5.93 16.60 11.05
CA VAL A 171 -6.86 16.65 12.19
C VAL A 171 -7.96 15.65 11.87
N PRO A 172 -8.05 14.53 12.59
CA PRO A 172 -9.12 13.60 12.34
C PRO A 172 -10.44 14.31 12.63
N PRO A 173 -11.49 14.10 11.82
CA PRO A 173 -12.79 14.74 12.05
C PRO A 173 -13.37 14.37 13.42
N PHE A 174 -12.90 13.26 14.00
CA PHE A 174 -13.20 12.83 15.36
C PHE A 174 -11.91 12.41 16.07
N ILE A 175 -11.68 12.92 17.28
CA ILE A 175 -10.58 12.52 18.16
C ILE A 175 -11.15 12.15 19.53
N THR A 176 -10.64 11.09 20.15
CA THR A 176 -11.03 10.76 21.52
C THR A 176 -10.46 11.80 22.47
N GLN A 177 -11.17 12.06 23.58
CA GLN A 177 -10.70 13.01 24.60
C GLN A 177 -9.27 12.69 25.07
N ALA A 178 -9.00 11.42 25.39
CA ALA A 178 -7.68 10.98 25.83
C ALA A 178 -6.57 11.28 24.80
N ARG A 179 -6.84 11.05 23.50
CA ARG A 179 -5.85 11.31 22.44
C ARG A 179 -5.67 12.81 22.19
N LEU A 180 -6.73 13.60 22.30
CA LEU A 180 -6.68 15.06 22.21
C LEU A 180 -5.84 15.64 23.35
N GLU A 181 -6.09 15.21 24.58
CA GLU A 181 -5.34 15.62 25.77
C GLU A 181 -3.86 15.23 25.66
N GLU A 182 -3.57 13.98 25.30
CA GLU A 182 -2.19 13.46 25.23
C GLU A 182 -1.39 14.08 24.08
N ARG A 183 -1.97 14.21 22.88
CA ARG A 183 -1.21 14.55 21.66
C ARG A 183 -1.25 16.02 21.28
N ILE A 184 -2.26 16.75 21.71
CA ILE A 184 -2.46 18.16 21.34
C ILE A 184 -2.39 19.05 22.59
N LEU A 185 -3.31 18.92 23.53
CA LEU A 185 -3.42 19.86 24.66
C LEU A 185 -2.19 19.84 25.58
N SER A 186 -1.58 18.68 25.80
CA SER A 186 -0.34 18.55 26.59
C SER A 186 0.87 19.29 26.00
N LYS A 187 0.82 19.60 24.70
CA LYS A 187 1.91 20.26 23.96
C LYS A 187 1.68 21.76 23.73
N LEU A 188 0.49 22.28 24.07
CA LEU A 188 0.15 23.70 23.94
C LEU A 188 0.54 24.45 25.21
N THR A 189 1.08 25.66 25.07
CA THR A 189 1.27 26.54 26.24
C THR A 189 -0.08 27.11 26.71
N LYS A 190 -0.16 27.63 27.94
CA LYS A 190 -1.39 28.27 28.49
C LYS A 190 -1.98 29.40 27.64
N LYS A 191 -1.22 29.94 26.69
CA LYS A 191 -1.65 31.00 25.77
C LYS A 191 -2.20 30.43 24.45
N GLU A 192 -1.88 29.17 24.15
CA GLU A 192 -2.19 28.47 22.90
C GLU A 192 -3.27 27.39 23.07
N ALA A 193 -3.54 26.97 24.32
CA ALA A 193 -4.66 26.10 24.71
C ALA A 193 -5.96 26.90 24.90
#